data_AF-A0A966UWA7-F1
#
_entry.id   AF-A0A966UWA7-F1
#
_cell.length_a   1.000
_cell.length_b   1.000
_cell.length_c   1.000
_cell.angle_alpha   90.00
_cell.angle_beta   90.00
_cell.angle_gamma   90.00
#
_symmetry.space_group_name_H-M   'P 1'
#
loop_
_entity.id
_entity.type
_entity.pdbx_description
1 polymer ?
#
loop_
_entity_poly.entity_id
_entity_poly.type
_entity_poly.pdbx_seq_one_letter_code
_entity_poly.pdbx_strand_id
1 'polypeptide(L)'
;SFQKNRPKSLLHVGRLTSWEGVRVPKNPAGVTTRGVREAAGVCRAIRQGRIRPLIVGIWNPGRCWIWEARLRACGYRLELVYERMEFYRRHRL
;
A
#
# COMPACT_ATOMS: atom_id res chain seq x y z
N SER A 1 -12.04 -0.72 -15.36
CA SER A 1 -11.69 -2.02 -14.74
C SER A 1 -10.28 -1.94 -14.16
N PHE A 2 -10.04 -2.54 -13.00
CA PHE A 2 -8.72 -2.57 -12.35
C PHE A 2 -7.79 -3.50 -13.16
N GLN A 3 -6.89 -2.93 -13.98
CA GLN A 3 -5.97 -3.70 -14.79
C GLN A 3 -4.77 -4.14 -13.94
N LYS A 4 -4.74 -5.45 -13.63
CA LYS A 4 -3.75 -6.13 -12.79
C LYS A 4 -2.31 -6.04 -13.31
N ASN A 5 -2.12 -5.71 -14.59
CA ASN A 5 -0.84 -5.52 -15.26
C ASN A 5 -0.96 -4.40 -16.30
N ARG A 6 -0.34 -3.24 -16.04
CA ARG A 6 -0.08 -2.26 -17.11
C ARG A 6 1.20 -2.69 -17.84
N PRO A 7 1.16 -2.94 -19.16
CA PRO A 7 2.37 -3.17 -19.93
C PRO A 7 3.32 -1.97 -19.72
N LYS A 8 4.60 -2.22 -19.48
CA LYS A 8 5.67 -1.24 -19.14
C LYS A 8 5.72 -0.73 -17.69
N SER A 9 4.83 -1.18 -16.80
CA SER A 9 4.97 -0.86 -15.37
C SER A 9 5.87 -1.90 -14.70
N LEU A 10 7.05 -1.51 -14.24
CA LEU A 10 7.90 -2.35 -13.39
C LEU A 10 7.13 -2.70 -12.11
N LEU A 11 6.55 -3.90 -12.07
CA LEU A 11 6.07 -4.49 -10.83
C LEU A 11 7.28 -4.89 -10.03
N HIS A 12 7.66 -4.07 -9.06
CA HIS A 12 8.67 -4.45 -8.07
C HIS A 12 8.09 -5.53 -7.17
N VAL A 13 8.42 -6.79 -7.46
CA VAL A 13 8.16 -7.94 -6.61
C VAL A 13 9.22 -7.91 -5.49
N GLY A 14 9.01 -7.06 -4.49
CA GLY A 14 9.87 -6.95 -3.32
C GLY A 14 9.06 -7.12 -2.05
N ARG A 15 9.33 -8.17 -1.28
CA ARG A 15 8.81 -8.30 0.09
C ARG A 15 9.57 -7.31 0.97
N LEU A 16 9.10 -6.07 1.03
CA LEU A 16 9.75 -5.00 1.79
C LEU A 16 9.27 -5.04 3.24
N THR A 17 9.87 -5.95 4.02
CA THR A 17 9.72 -6.00 5.49
C THR A 17 10.37 -4.79 6.16
N SER A 18 11.42 -4.22 5.56
CA SER A 18 12.07 -3.00 6.03
C SER A 18 12.08 -1.94 4.92
N TRP A 19 11.27 -0.89 5.10
CA TRP A 19 11.34 0.34 4.29
C TRP A 19 12.57 1.20 4.62
N GLU A 20 13.56 0.59 5.28
CA GLU A 20 14.77 1.23 5.83
C GLU A 20 16.05 0.72 5.16
N GLY A 21 16.05 -0.43 4.47
CA GLY A 21 17.28 -1.12 4.07
C GLY A 21 17.62 -1.17 2.57
N VAL A 22 16.69 -0.82 1.67
CA VAL A 22 16.92 -0.89 0.21
C VAL A 22 16.55 0.45 -0.42
N ARG A 23 17.21 0.85 -1.51
CA ARG A 23 16.79 1.99 -2.37
C ARG A 23 15.39 1.72 -2.93
N VAL A 24 14.37 1.95 -2.11
CA VAL A 24 12.98 1.86 -2.51
C VAL A 24 12.71 3.03 -3.45
N PRO A 25 12.11 2.79 -4.63
CA PRO A 25 11.63 3.87 -5.47
C PRO A 25 10.70 4.77 -4.66
N LYS A 26 10.95 6.09 -4.65
CA LYS A 26 10.14 7.05 -3.90
C LYS A 26 8.63 6.97 -4.23
N ASN A 27 8.29 6.50 -5.45
CA ASN A 27 6.91 6.40 -5.93
C ASN A 27 6.66 5.02 -6.58
N PRO A 28 6.53 3.94 -5.80
CA PRO A 28 6.21 2.63 -6.37
C PRO A 28 4.79 2.65 -6.98
N ALA A 29 4.54 1.88 -8.04
CA ALA A 29 3.18 1.81 -8.62
C ALA A 29 2.17 1.21 -7.64
N GLY A 30 2.58 0.19 -6.89
CA GLY A 30 1.77 -0.44 -5.86
C GLY A 30 2.62 -1.09 -4.77
N VAL A 31 2.03 -1.24 -3.59
CA VAL A 31 2.62 -1.94 -2.45
C VAL A 31 1.59 -2.93 -1.93
N THR A 32 1.98 -4.17 -1.66
CA THR A 32 1.12 -5.13 -0.96
C THR A 32 1.85 -5.74 0.22
N THR A 33 1.14 -6.00 1.31
CA THR A 33 1.72 -6.50 2.56
C THR A 33 0.76 -7.46 3.24
N ARG A 34 1.32 -8.54 3.81
CA ARG A 34 0.52 -9.55 4.52
C ARG A 34 0.77 -9.56 6.03
N GLY A 35 1.89 -9.01 6.50
CA GLY A 35 2.21 -8.88 7.92
C GLY A 35 1.66 -7.59 8.54
N VAL A 36 1.21 -7.68 9.80
CA VAL A 36 0.75 -6.50 10.57
C VAL A 36 1.89 -5.49 10.79
N ARG A 37 3.09 -5.97 11.11
CA ARG A 37 4.28 -5.11 11.28
C ARG A 37 4.69 -4.43 9.97
N GLU A 38 4.66 -5.18 8.87
CA GLU A 38 4.92 -4.66 7.52
C GLU A 38 3.90 -3.57 7.14
N ALA A 39 2.60 -3.82 7.37
CA ALA A 39 1.54 -2.84 7.13
C ALA A 39 1.70 -1.55 7.94
N ALA A 40 2.07 -1.68 9.22
CA ALA A 40 2.41 -0.51 10.03
C ALA A 40 3.62 0.26 9.48
N GLY A 41 4.64 -0.45 8.97
CA GLY A 41 5.79 0.14 8.29
C GLY A 41 5.41 0.90 7.02
N VAL A 42 4.56 0.32 6.17
CA VAL A 42 4.01 0.96 4.96
C VAL A 42 3.28 2.25 5.32
N CYS A 43 2.34 2.20 6.27
CA CYS A 43 1.59 3.39 6.70
C CYS A 43 2.53 4.47 7.25
N ARG A 44 3.55 4.10 8.01
CA ARG A 44 4.56 5.05 8.53
C ARG A 44 5.36 5.70 7.40
N ALA A 45 5.83 4.90 6.42
CA ALA A 45 6.60 5.41 5.29
C ALA A 45 5.78 6.35 4.40
N ILE A 46 4.49 6.05 4.19
CA ILE A 46 3.53 6.94 3.49
C ILE A 46 3.35 8.25 4.26
N ARG A 47 3.08 8.17 5.57
CA ARG A 47 2.87 9.34 6.43
C ARG A 47 4.10 10.25 6.48
N GLN A 48 5.30 9.69 6.46
CA GLN A 48 6.57 10.43 6.43
C GLN A 48 6.95 10.92 5.02
N GLY A 49 6.13 10.64 3.99
CA GLY A 49 6.41 11.04 2.61
C GLY A 49 7.60 10.32 1.97
N ARG A 50 8.11 9.24 2.58
CA ARG A 50 9.22 8.43 2.06
C ARG A 50 8.80 7.66 0.81
N ILE A 51 7.55 7.19 0.79
CA ILE A 51 6.93 6.54 -0.36
C ILE A 51 5.56 7.15 -0.67
N ARG A 52 5.15 7.13 -1.94
CA ARG A 52 3.80 7.56 -2.35
C ARG A 52 3.20 6.64 -3.42
N PRO A 53 2.83 5.40 -3.06
CA PRO A 53 2.20 4.46 -3.98
C PRO A 53 0.89 4.95 -4.58
N LEU A 54 0.54 4.46 -5.77
CA LEU A 54 -0.82 4.66 -6.30
C LEU A 54 -1.82 3.70 -5.66
N ILE A 55 -1.38 2.48 -5.34
CA ILE A 55 -2.21 1.41 -4.76
C ILE A 55 -1.49 0.81 -3.54
N VAL A 56 -2.22 0.55 -2.46
CA VAL A 56 -1.74 -0.13 -1.25
C VAL A 56 -2.67 -1.29 -0.94
N GLY A 57 -2.17 -2.52 -0.92
CA GLY A 57 -2.88 -3.72 -0.48
C GLY A 57 -2.46 -4.14 0.91
N ILE A 58 -3.38 -4.18 1.87
CA ILE A 58 -3.12 -4.67 3.23
C ILE A 58 -3.97 -5.91 3.48
N TRP A 59 -3.32 -7.01 3.84
CA TRP A 59 -4.02 -8.17 4.38
C TRP A 59 -4.69 -7.82 5.71
N ASN A 60 -6.01 -7.90 5.77
CA ASN A 60 -6.81 -7.55 6.93
C ASN A 60 -7.82 -8.67 7.27
N PRO A 61 -7.35 -9.82 7.78
CA PRO A 61 -8.23 -10.95 8.07
C PRO A 61 -9.25 -10.63 9.17
N GLY A 62 -8.91 -9.73 10.10
CA GLY A 62 -9.77 -9.28 11.18
C GLY A 62 -10.64 -8.06 10.82
N ARG A 63 -10.57 -7.55 9.58
CA ARG A 63 -11.31 -6.33 9.14
C ARG A 63 -11.12 -5.13 10.09
N CYS A 64 -9.91 -4.98 10.62
CA CYS A 64 -9.57 -3.87 11.51
C CYS A 64 -9.61 -2.53 10.74
N TRP A 65 -10.48 -1.62 11.14
CA TRP A 65 -10.64 -0.29 10.52
C TRP A 65 -9.40 0.62 10.62
N ILE A 66 -8.42 0.26 11.46
CA ILE A 66 -7.23 1.08 11.73
C ILE A 66 -6.40 1.38 10.48
N TRP A 67 -6.38 0.47 9.50
CA TRP A 67 -5.62 0.66 8.26
C TRP A 67 -6.27 1.73 7.39
N GLU A 68 -7.60 1.67 7.24
CA GLU A 68 -8.36 2.66 6.53
C GLU A 68 -8.18 4.04 7.16
N ALA A 69 -8.32 4.16 8.48
CA ALA A 69 -8.14 5.44 9.15
C ALA A 69 -6.74 6.05 8.91
N ARG A 70 -5.69 5.23 9.03
CA ARG A 70 -4.30 5.68 8.79
C ARG A 70 -4.06 6.11 7.34
N LEU A 71 -4.60 5.37 6.38
CA LEU A 71 -4.41 5.62 4.96
C LEU A 71 -5.29 6.77 4.45
N ARG A 72 -6.51 6.92 4.98
CA ARG A 72 -7.43 8.02 4.68
C ARG A 72 -6.81 9.37 5.02
N ALA A 73 -6.17 9.49 6.19
CA ALA A 73 -5.44 10.70 6.57
C ALA A 73 -4.30 11.07 5.60
N CYS A 74 -3.83 10.11 4.79
CA CYS A 74 -2.78 10.31 3.78
C CYS A 74 -3.35 10.47 2.36
N GLY A 75 -4.67 10.63 2.19
CA GLY A 75 -5.32 10.80 0.89
C GLY A 75 -5.57 9.49 0.13
N TYR A 76 -5.65 8.36 0.82
CA TYR A 76 -6.02 7.08 0.21
C TYR A 76 -7.46 6.70 0.54
N ARG A 77 -8.13 6.02 -0.38
CA ARG A 77 -9.50 5.52 -0.21
C ARG A 77 -9.54 4.03 -0.47
N LEU A 78 -10.29 3.28 0.34
CA LEU A 78 -10.55 1.87 0.07
C LEU A 78 -11.34 1.72 -1.24
N GLU A 79 -10.82 0.94 -2.18
CA GLU A 79 -11.42 0.71 -3.51
C GLU A 79 -11.97 -0.72 -3.65
N LEU A 80 -11.29 -1.71 -3.08
CA LEU A 80 -11.66 -3.12 -3.22
C LEU A 80 -11.23 -3.94 -2.01
N VAL A 81 -12.03 -4.94 -1.65
CA VAL A 81 -11.59 -6.02 -0.75
C VAL A 81 -11.67 -7.34 -1.51
N TYR A 82 -10.55 -8.07 -1.60
CA TYR A 82 -10.48 -9.36 -2.27
C TYR A 82 -9.77 -10.37 -1.36
N GLU A 83 -10.43 -11.50 -1.09
CA GLU A 83 -9.90 -12.57 -0.23
C GLU A 83 -9.40 -12.12 1.15
N ARG A 84 -9.96 -11.05 1.75
CA ARG A 84 -9.50 -10.40 3.01
C ARG A 84 -8.29 -9.46 2.85
N MET A 85 -7.90 -9.13 1.62
CA MET A 85 -6.95 -8.06 1.32
C MET A 85 -7.70 -6.79 0.94
N GLU A 86 -7.41 -5.71 1.63
CA GLU A 86 -7.97 -4.38 1.39
C GLU A 86 -7.04 -3.60 0.46
N PHE A 87 -7.56 -3.15 -0.67
CA PHE A 87 -6.86 -2.33 -1.65
C PHE A 87 -7.30 -0.88 -1.55
N TYR A 88 -6.36 -0.02 -1.22
CA TYR A 88 -6.53 1.41 -1.11
C TYR A 88 -5.87 2.11 -2.29
N ARG A 89 -6.57 3.07 -2.89
CA ARG A 89 -6.04 3.88 -3.98
C ARG A 89 -5.83 5.31 -3.54
N ARG A 90 -4.72 5.89 -3.99
CA ARG A 90 -4.42 7.29 -3.76
C ARG A 90 -5.42 8.15 -4.55
N HIS A 91 -6.15 8.98 -3.84
CA HIS A 91 -6.91 10.08 -4.43
C HIS A 91 -6.07 11.36 -4.34
N ARG A 92 -6.15 12.21 -5.37
CA ARG A 92 -5.75 13.60 -5.19
C ARG A 92 -6.77 14.21 -4.21
N LEU A 93 -6.29 14.72 -3.09
CA LEU A 93 -6.91 15.88 -2.46
C LEU A 93 -6.62 17.08 -3.35
#